data_AF-A0A3A1Y840-F1
#
_entry.id   AF-A0A3A1Y840-F1
#
_cell.length_a   1.000
_cell.length_b   1.000
_cell.length_c   1.000
_cell.angle_alpha   90.00
_cell.angle_beta   90.00
_cell.angle_gamma   90.00
#
_symmetry.space_group_name_H-M   'P 1'
#
loop_
_entity.id
_entity.type
_entity.pdbx_description
1 polymer ?
#
loop_
_entity_poly.entity_id
_entity_poly.type
_entity_poly.pdbx_seq_one_letter_code
_entity_poly.pdbx_strand_id
1 'polypeptide(L)'
;MLSKPLLTIALALTSLGVIATPNYSNYSDKQLQQEFQRLEKLNTDTVTNLRTKLVNFVRVNGGKQLTAQSFLRLASTQLLADFNQYYSLQGLTYTSDPRITNLVNLSQVCLEFIARGQDFAQLSQSCKTVSRLYVIAELNSNALYSLALFGTLFKVADLEDKKQPLTTKQKALLQIPKNPGAYKLGFALYIPGNRLYADASTRQTIETIYKVQLIAD
;
A
#
# COMPACT_ATOMS: atom_id res chain seq x y z
N MET A 1 -19.82 -30.84 22.92
CA MET A 1 -19.29 -31.15 21.56
C MET A 1 -19.40 -29.99 20.55
N LEU A 2 -19.73 -28.76 20.97
CA LEU A 2 -19.89 -27.58 20.11
C LEU A 2 -18.59 -26.82 19.74
N SER A 3 -17.43 -27.20 20.30
CA SER A 3 -16.18 -26.46 20.13
C SER A 3 -15.49 -26.67 18.79
N LYS A 4 -15.68 -27.82 18.14
CA LYS A 4 -15.08 -28.12 16.82
C LYS A 4 -15.71 -27.34 15.65
N PRO A 5 -17.04 -27.27 15.49
CA PRO A 5 -17.64 -26.53 14.37
C PRO A 5 -17.39 -25.01 14.46
N LEU A 6 -17.34 -24.44 15.67
CA LEU A 6 -16.99 -23.03 15.86
C LEU A 6 -15.55 -22.71 15.44
N LEU A 7 -14.60 -23.60 15.74
CA LEU A 7 -13.21 -23.43 15.31
C LEU A 7 -13.09 -23.54 13.78
N THR A 8 -13.82 -24.48 13.17
CA THR A 8 -13.84 -24.66 11.71
C THR A 8 -14.53 -23.50 11.00
N ILE A 9 -15.59 -22.93 11.59
CA ILE A 9 -16.26 -21.72 11.05
C ILE A 9 -15.39 -20.49 11.24
N ALA A 10 -14.68 -20.35 12.37
CA ALA A 10 -13.70 -19.26 12.58
C ALA A 10 -12.52 -19.37 11.60
N LEU A 11 -12.00 -20.58 11.38
CA LEU A 11 -10.97 -20.85 10.37
C LEU A 11 -11.50 -20.63 8.95
N ALA A 12 -12.74 -21.03 8.67
CA ALA A 12 -13.40 -20.80 7.39
C ALA A 12 -13.64 -19.30 7.14
N LEU A 13 -14.01 -18.53 8.16
CA LEU A 13 -14.14 -17.07 8.09
C LEU A 13 -12.78 -16.38 7.90
N THR A 14 -11.70 -16.91 8.48
CA THR A 14 -10.34 -16.43 8.15
C THR A 14 -9.89 -16.83 6.73
N SER A 15 -10.47 -17.89 6.15
CA SER A 15 -10.18 -18.34 4.78
C SER A 15 -11.06 -17.65 3.71
N LEU A 16 -12.21 -17.12 4.10
CA LEU A 16 -13.07 -16.27 3.29
C LEU A 16 -12.47 -14.87 3.31
N GLY A 17 -11.46 -14.66 2.46
CA GLY A 17 -10.59 -13.48 2.35
C GLY A 17 -11.29 -12.13 2.10
N VAL A 18 -12.17 -11.72 3.01
CA VAL A 18 -12.49 -10.32 3.22
C VAL A 18 -11.33 -9.75 4.02
N ILE A 19 -10.37 -9.16 3.31
CA ILE A 19 -9.33 -8.32 3.89
C ILE A 19 -10.00 -7.02 4.35
N ALA A 20 -10.91 -7.12 5.32
CA ALA A 20 -11.40 -5.95 6.01
C ALA A 20 -10.25 -5.49 6.91
N THR A 21 -9.62 -4.36 6.55
CA THR A 21 -8.73 -3.66 7.47
C THR A 21 -9.46 -3.47 8.79
N PRO A 22 -8.89 -3.91 9.93
CA PRO A 22 -9.53 -3.71 11.23
C PRO A 22 -9.78 -2.22 11.48
N ASN A 23 -10.88 -1.89 12.16
CA ASN A 23 -11.13 -0.52 12.58
C ASN A 23 -10.33 -0.22 13.87
N TYR A 24 -9.11 0.29 13.69
CA TYR A 24 -8.18 0.56 14.79
C TYR A 24 -8.57 1.75 15.67
N SER A 25 -9.45 2.64 15.20
CA SER A 25 -9.96 3.76 16.00
C SER A 25 -10.65 3.32 17.29
N ASN A 26 -11.24 2.11 17.29
CA ASN A 26 -11.92 1.54 18.45
C ASN A 26 -10.97 0.82 19.45
N TYR A 27 -9.67 0.74 19.16
CA TYR A 27 -8.72 0.07 20.04
C TYR A 27 -8.39 0.94 21.25
N SER A 28 -8.29 0.35 22.44
CA SER A 28 -7.61 1.01 23.57
C SER A 28 -6.12 1.22 23.26
N ASP A 29 -5.46 2.16 23.94
CA ASP A 29 -4.02 2.43 23.72
C ASP A 29 -3.16 1.17 23.92
N LYS A 30 -3.52 0.32 24.89
CA LYS A 30 -2.84 -0.95 25.12
C LYS A 30 -3.00 -1.92 23.94
N GLN A 31 -4.21 -2.03 23.38
CA GLN A 31 -4.47 -2.87 22.21
C GLN A 31 -3.74 -2.34 20.98
N LEU A 32 -3.74 -1.01 20.78
CA LEU A 32 -3.03 -0.37 19.69
C LEU A 32 -1.53 -0.60 19.77
N GLN A 33 -0.93 -0.48 20.96
CA GLN A 33 0.48 -0.76 21.19
C GLN A 33 0.86 -2.22 20.96
N GLN A 34 0.01 -3.16 21.42
CA GLN A 34 0.24 -4.60 21.19
C GLN A 34 0.17 -4.94 19.70
N GLU A 35 -0.83 -4.38 18.99
CA GLU A 35 -0.99 -4.58 17.56
C GLU A 35 0.16 -3.96 16.76
N PHE A 36 0.61 -2.77 17.16
CA PHE A 36 1.80 -2.14 16.61
C PHE A 36 3.04 -3.04 16.74
N GLN A 37 3.32 -3.55 17.94
CA GLN A 37 4.48 -4.43 18.17
C GLN A 37 4.40 -5.71 17.33
N ARG A 38 3.20 -6.29 17.22
CA ARG A 38 2.96 -7.47 16.37
C ARG A 38 3.23 -7.16 14.90
N LEU A 39 2.67 -6.07 14.37
CA LEU A 39 2.81 -5.66 12.98
C LEU A 39 4.24 -5.22 12.65
N GLU A 40 4.93 -4.53 13.55
CA GLU A 40 6.33 -4.13 13.37
C GLU A 40 7.23 -5.36 13.21
N LYS A 41 7.04 -6.38 14.04
CA LYS A 41 7.76 -7.65 13.93
C LYS A 41 7.46 -8.37 12.61
N LEU A 42 6.20 -8.41 12.18
CA LEU A 42 5.80 -9.03 10.89
C LEU A 42 6.32 -8.27 9.67
N ASN A 43 6.60 -6.97 9.82
CA ASN A 43 7.01 -6.10 8.72
C ASN A 43 8.49 -5.71 8.78
N THR A 44 9.32 -6.28 9.66
CA THR A 44 10.71 -5.82 9.89
C THR A 44 11.51 -5.73 8.58
N ASP A 45 11.53 -6.80 7.78
CA ASP A 45 12.24 -6.83 6.49
C ASP A 45 11.57 -5.92 5.46
N THR A 46 10.24 -5.90 5.43
CA THR A 46 9.45 -5.10 4.50
C THR A 46 9.69 -3.59 4.72
N VAL A 47 9.68 -3.14 5.98
CA VAL A 47 9.95 -1.76 6.38
C VAL A 47 11.41 -1.39 6.09
N THR A 48 12.35 -2.29 6.37
CA THR A 48 13.77 -2.08 6.05
C THR A 48 13.97 -1.90 4.54
N ASN A 49 13.37 -2.78 3.75
CA ASN A 49 13.41 -2.69 2.29
C ASN A 49 12.72 -1.43 1.76
N LEU A 50 11.58 -1.05 2.34
CA LEU A 50 10.85 0.17 1.96
C LEU A 50 11.70 1.41 2.25
N ARG A 51 12.38 1.45 3.39
CA ARG A 51 13.32 2.54 3.72
C ARG A 51 14.43 2.65 2.68
N THR A 52 15.06 1.53 2.32
CA THR A 52 16.09 1.49 1.27
C THR A 52 15.55 1.93 -0.08
N LYS A 53 14.35 1.48 -0.45
CA LYS A 53 13.65 1.91 -1.67
C LYS A 53 13.36 3.41 -1.67
N LEU A 54 12.93 3.98 -0.55
CA LEU A 54 12.67 5.42 -0.42
C LEU A 54 13.96 6.23 -0.61
N VAL A 55 15.06 5.82 0.03
CA VAL A 55 16.38 6.46 -0.16
C VAL A 55 16.81 6.40 -1.63
N ASN A 56 16.67 5.25 -2.27
CA ASN A 56 16.98 5.10 -3.70
C ASN A 56 16.06 5.93 -4.59
N PHE A 57 14.77 6.00 -4.27
CA PHE A 57 13.80 6.82 -4.99
C PHE A 57 14.21 8.29 -4.96
N VAL A 58 14.53 8.82 -3.78
CA VAL A 58 15.02 10.19 -3.60
C VAL A 58 16.34 10.41 -4.34
N ARG A 59 17.28 9.47 -4.27
CA ARG A 59 18.56 9.57 -4.97
C ARG A 59 18.41 9.66 -6.50
N VAL A 60 17.48 8.90 -7.07
CA VAL A 60 17.30 8.79 -8.54
C VAL A 60 16.35 9.85 -9.10
N ASN A 61 15.36 10.29 -8.30
CA ASN A 61 14.28 11.17 -8.76
C ASN A 61 14.26 12.54 -8.06
N GLY A 62 15.11 12.75 -7.05
CA GLY A 62 15.22 14.03 -6.37
C GLY A 62 15.59 15.17 -7.33
N GLY A 63 14.96 16.32 -7.15
CA GLY A 63 15.09 17.51 -7.99
C GLY A 63 14.29 17.47 -9.29
N LYS A 64 13.64 16.35 -9.63
CA LYS A 64 12.81 16.27 -10.84
C LYS A 64 11.48 16.98 -10.65
N GLN A 65 11.01 17.58 -11.74
CA GLN A 65 9.66 18.07 -11.88
C GLN A 65 8.80 16.97 -12.52
N LEU A 66 7.70 16.60 -11.87
CA LEU A 66 6.81 15.53 -12.33
C LEU A 66 5.35 15.97 -12.23
N THR A 67 4.55 15.55 -13.21
CA THR A 67 3.09 15.59 -13.10
C THR A 67 2.62 14.65 -11.99
N ALA A 68 1.42 14.88 -11.46
CA ALA A 68 0.88 14.05 -10.36
C ALA A 68 0.79 12.58 -10.79
N GLN A 69 0.32 12.34 -12.01
CA GLN A 69 0.23 11.00 -12.60
C GLN A 69 1.59 10.33 -12.76
N SER A 70 2.60 11.06 -13.24
CA SER A 70 3.96 10.53 -13.41
C SER A 70 4.59 10.18 -12.07
N PHE A 71 4.42 11.04 -11.06
CA PHE A 71 4.87 10.78 -9.71
C PHE A 71 4.19 9.53 -9.13
N LEU A 72 2.86 9.43 -9.22
CA LEU A 72 2.11 8.28 -8.73
C LEU A 72 2.54 6.98 -9.40
N ARG A 73 2.68 6.97 -10.74
CA ARG A 73 3.19 5.81 -11.49
C ARG A 73 4.57 5.41 -10.99
N LEU A 74 5.50 6.35 -10.88
CA LEU A 74 6.87 6.08 -10.44
C LEU A 74 6.92 5.58 -9.00
N ALA A 75 6.25 6.27 -8.07
CA ALA A 75 6.23 5.93 -6.66
C ALA A 75 5.59 4.54 -6.44
N SER A 76 4.43 4.28 -7.06
CA SER A 76 3.76 2.99 -6.98
C SER A 76 4.64 1.85 -7.52
N THR A 77 5.29 2.07 -8.66
CA THR A 77 6.14 1.06 -9.29
C THR A 77 7.40 0.79 -8.46
N GLN A 78 8.12 1.84 -8.05
CA GLN A 78 9.43 1.67 -7.40
C GLN A 78 9.31 1.31 -5.91
N LEU A 79 8.30 1.83 -5.22
CA LEU A 79 8.13 1.65 -3.77
C LEU A 79 7.21 0.47 -3.42
N LEU A 80 6.19 0.16 -4.22
CA LEU A 80 5.16 -0.83 -3.83
C LEU A 80 5.15 -2.12 -4.66
N ALA A 81 5.46 -2.06 -5.95
CA ALA A 81 5.25 -3.20 -6.86
C ALA A 81 5.89 -4.52 -6.39
N ASP A 82 7.10 -4.45 -5.85
CA ASP A 82 7.85 -5.63 -5.38
C ASP A 82 7.23 -6.26 -4.13
N PHE A 83 6.62 -5.45 -3.27
CA PHE A 83 5.91 -5.95 -2.09
C PHE A 83 4.64 -6.66 -2.46
N ASN A 84 4.12 -6.44 -3.66
CA ASN A 84 2.93 -7.10 -4.16
C ASN A 84 3.23 -8.25 -5.14
N GLN A 85 4.49 -8.65 -5.36
CA GLN A 85 4.85 -9.62 -6.40
C GLN A 85 4.20 -11.02 -6.22
N TYR A 86 3.93 -11.44 -4.99
CA TYR A 86 3.32 -12.75 -4.69
C TYR A 86 1.78 -12.69 -4.57
N TYR A 87 1.13 -11.71 -5.21
CA TYR A 87 -0.34 -11.66 -5.32
C TYR A 87 -0.94 -12.98 -5.86
N SER A 88 -2.23 -13.23 -5.68
CA SER A 88 -2.91 -14.33 -6.36
C SER A 88 -4.06 -13.84 -7.21
N LEU A 89 -4.31 -14.53 -8.32
CA LEU A 89 -5.47 -14.33 -9.17
C LEU A 89 -6.12 -15.70 -9.42
N GLN A 90 -7.24 -15.97 -8.76
CA GLN A 90 -8.00 -17.22 -8.89
C GLN A 90 -9.37 -16.88 -9.48
N GLY A 91 -9.57 -17.21 -10.76
CA GLY A 91 -10.72 -16.72 -11.52
C GLY A 91 -10.73 -15.18 -11.55
N LEU A 92 -11.83 -14.59 -11.08
CA LEU A 92 -11.99 -13.13 -10.96
C LEU A 92 -11.63 -12.60 -9.56
N THR A 93 -11.03 -13.42 -8.70
CA THR A 93 -10.64 -12.99 -7.34
C THR A 93 -9.17 -12.64 -7.31
N TYR A 94 -8.87 -11.40 -6.95
CA TYR A 94 -7.53 -10.91 -6.69
C TYR A 94 -7.27 -10.87 -5.19
N THR A 95 -6.11 -11.37 -4.78
CA THR A 95 -5.63 -11.25 -3.40
C THR A 95 -4.25 -10.60 -3.44
N SER A 96 -4.09 -9.48 -2.71
CA SER A 96 -2.79 -8.85 -2.54
C SER A 96 -1.80 -9.77 -1.83
N ASP A 97 -0.52 -9.52 -2.07
CA ASP A 97 0.54 -10.12 -1.27
C ASP A 97 0.34 -9.73 0.23
N PRO A 98 0.48 -10.67 1.18
CA PRO A 98 0.31 -10.39 2.60
C PRO A 98 1.19 -9.25 3.12
N ARG A 99 2.34 -8.98 2.48
CA ARG A 99 3.20 -7.85 2.83
C ARG A 99 2.51 -6.51 2.60
N ILE A 100 1.67 -6.38 1.56
CA ILE A 100 0.85 -5.18 1.35
C ILE A 100 -0.18 -5.04 2.46
N THR A 101 -0.89 -6.12 2.79
CA THR A 101 -1.88 -6.11 3.88
C THR A 101 -1.25 -5.69 5.20
N ASN A 102 -0.10 -6.27 5.54
CA ASN A 102 0.62 -5.97 6.76
C ASN A 102 1.16 -4.52 6.78
N LEU A 103 1.58 -3.99 5.63
CA LEU A 103 1.97 -2.58 5.50
C LEU A 103 0.78 -1.65 5.70
N VAL A 104 -0.36 -1.92 5.06
CA VAL A 104 -1.58 -1.13 5.21
C VAL A 104 -2.04 -1.08 6.66
N ASN A 105 -2.06 -2.24 7.32
CA ASN A 105 -2.43 -2.34 8.73
C ASN A 105 -1.45 -1.58 9.63
N LEU A 106 -0.14 -1.67 9.37
CA LEU A 106 0.87 -0.93 10.13
C LEU A 106 0.72 0.58 9.91
N SER A 107 0.49 1.03 8.68
CA SER A 107 0.23 2.44 8.36
C SER A 107 -0.99 2.98 9.09
N GLN A 108 -2.08 2.21 9.14
CA GLN A 108 -3.30 2.57 9.88
C GLN A 108 -3.06 2.66 11.39
N VAL A 109 -2.39 1.69 11.99
CA VAL A 109 -2.03 1.74 13.42
C VAL A 109 -1.14 2.95 13.74
N CYS A 110 -0.18 3.27 12.86
CA CYS A 110 0.66 4.47 13.02
C CYS A 110 -0.14 5.77 12.85
N LEU A 111 -1.16 5.78 12.01
CA LEU A 111 -2.06 6.92 11.85
C LEU A 111 -2.90 7.15 13.12
N GLU A 112 -3.38 6.09 13.76
CA GLU A 112 -4.11 6.17 15.03
C GLU A 112 -3.26 6.76 16.15
N PHE A 113 -1.96 6.43 16.22
CA PHE A 113 -1.06 7.09 17.18
C PHE A 113 -0.98 8.61 16.95
N ILE A 114 -0.88 9.03 15.69
CA ILE A 114 -0.86 10.46 15.32
C ILE A 114 -2.19 11.12 15.68
N ALA A 115 -3.32 10.47 15.37
CA ALA A 115 -4.66 10.97 15.67
C ALA A 115 -4.90 11.15 17.19
N ARG A 116 -4.25 10.33 18.02
CA ARG A 116 -4.27 10.42 19.49
C ARG A 116 -3.26 11.42 20.06
N GLY A 117 -2.61 12.22 19.20
CA GLY A 117 -1.73 13.31 19.61
C GLY A 117 -0.29 12.90 19.87
N GLN A 118 0.15 11.69 19.48
CA GLN A 118 1.58 11.41 19.47
C GLN A 118 2.26 12.20 18.36
N ASP A 119 3.29 12.96 18.72
CA ASP A 119 4.10 13.70 17.77
C ASP A 119 4.82 12.72 16.83
N PHE A 120 4.86 13.04 15.53
CA PHE A 120 5.64 12.30 14.53
C PHE A 120 7.10 12.10 14.95
N ALA A 121 7.70 13.07 15.66
CA ALA A 121 9.06 12.96 16.19
C ALA A 121 9.23 11.80 17.20
N GLN A 122 8.18 11.48 17.95
CA GLN A 122 8.16 10.44 18.98
C GLN A 122 7.83 9.05 18.42
N LEU A 123 7.33 8.96 17.19
CA LEU A 123 7.03 7.68 16.54
C LEU A 123 8.27 6.84 16.28
N SER A 124 8.09 5.52 16.27
CA SER A 124 9.12 4.58 15.85
C SER A 124 9.58 4.85 14.42
N GLN A 125 10.80 4.41 14.09
CA GLN A 125 11.30 4.53 12.72
C GLN A 125 10.44 3.77 11.70
N SER A 126 9.81 2.69 12.12
CA SER A 126 8.86 1.93 11.30
C SER A 126 7.65 2.79 10.97
N CYS A 127 7.02 3.41 11.98
CA CYS A 127 5.90 4.33 11.76
C CYS A 127 6.29 5.51 10.88
N LYS A 128 7.43 6.16 11.15
CA LYS A 128 7.92 7.25 10.29
C LYS A 128 8.07 6.84 8.83
N THR A 129 8.57 5.62 8.59
CA THR A 129 8.77 5.08 7.23
C THR A 129 7.44 4.79 6.55
N VAL A 130 6.51 4.09 7.21
CA VAL A 130 5.24 3.71 6.58
C VAL A 130 4.27 4.88 6.47
N SER A 131 4.29 5.85 7.40
CA SER A 131 3.46 7.05 7.30
C SER A 131 3.87 7.92 6.12
N ARG A 132 5.17 8.02 5.81
CA ARG A 132 5.65 8.70 4.59
C ARG A 132 5.07 8.08 3.34
N LEU A 133 5.11 6.75 3.23
CA LEU A 133 4.45 6.02 2.15
C LEU A 133 2.92 6.25 2.17
N TYR A 134 2.32 6.40 3.33
CA TYR A 134 0.89 6.56 3.43
C TYR A 134 0.36 7.93 2.99
N VAL A 135 1.23 8.95 3.00
CA VAL A 135 0.91 10.27 2.45
C VAL A 135 0.55 10.19 0.96
N ILE A 136 1.28 9.41 0.15
CA ILE A 136 0.93 9.28 -1.28
C ILE A 136 -0.39 8.55 -1.50
N ALA A 137 -0.86 7.83 -0.48
CA ALA A 137 -2.15 7.15 -0.47
C ALA A 137 -3.23 7.98 0.25
N GLU A 138 -3.00 9.27 0.50
CA GLU A 138 -3.98 10.15 1.19
C GLU A 138 -4.46 9.57 2.52
N LEU A 139 -3.57 8.88 3.24
CA LEU A 139 -3.90 8.23 4.53
C LEU A 139 -5.07 7.24 4.43
N ASN A 140 -5.30 6.68 3.23
CA ASN A 140 -6.44 5.81 2.92
C ASN A 140 -5.97 4.39 2.56
N SER A 141 -6.52 3.38 3.23
CA SER A 141 -6.11 1.97 3.03
C SER A 141 -6.41 1.47 1.63
N ASN A 142 -7.60 1.79 1.11
CA ASN A 142 -8.02 1.41 -0.24
C ASN A 142 -7.11 2.05 -1.29
N ALA A 143 -6.66 3.29 -1.06
CA ALA A 143 -5.68 3.95 -1.89
C ALA A 143 -4.34 3.21 -1.89
N LEU A 144 -3.83 2.81 -0.73
CA LEU A 144 -2.54 2.12 -0.64
C LEU A 144 -2.58 0.73 -1.31
N TYR A 145 -3.67 -0.03 -1.12
CA TYR A 145 -3.91 -1.27 -1.86
C TYR A 145 -3.96 -1.03 -3.38
N SER A 146 -4.69 0.01 -3.80
CA SER A 146 -4.82 0.37 -5.22
C SER A 146 -3.47 0.74 -5.82
N LEU A 147 -2.67 1.57 -5.15
CA LEU A 147 -1.32 1.95 -5.59
C LEU A 147 -0.39 0.73 -5.67
N ALA A 148 -0.51 -0.23 -4.75
CA ALA A 148 0.26 -1.47 -4.84
C ALA A 148 -0.15 -2.33 -6.06
N LEU A 149 -1.45 -2.45 -6.33
CA LEU A 149 -1.96 -3.11 -7.52
C LEU A 149 -1.50 -2.40 -8.81
N PHE A 150 -1.66 -1.09 -8.89
CA PHE A 150 -1.25 -0.30 -10.06
C PHE A 150 0.27 -0.33 -10.27
N GLY A 151 1.07 -0.25 -9.20
CA GLY A 151 2.52 -0.40 -9.28
C GLY A 151 2.92 -1.73 -9.90
N THR A 152 2.26 -2.82 -9.51
CA THR A 152 2.48 -4.15 -10.12
C THR A 152 2.02 -4.20 -11.57
N LEU A 153 0.87 -3.62 -11.89
CA LEU A 153 0.37 -3.52 -13.27
C LEU A 153 1.36 -2.78 -14.17
N PHE A 154 1.83 -1.60 -13.76
CA PHE A 154 2.83 -0.82 -14.49
C PHE A 154 4.13 -1.60 -14.68
N LYS A 155 4.61 -2.27 -13.62
CA LYS A 155 5.81 -3.12 -13.73
C LYS A 155 5.62 -4.24 -14.75
N VAL A 156 4.44 -4.86 -14.80
CA VAL A 156 4.14 -5.93 -15.77
C VAL A 156 3.98 -5.37 -17.20
N ALA A 157 3.33 -4.22 -17.36
CA ALA A 157 3.23 -3.55 -18.65
C ALA A 157 4.62 -3.17 -19.20
N ASP A 158 5.51 -2.64 -18.36
CA ASP A 158 6.89 -2.33 -18.75
C ASP A 158 7.68 -3.59 -19.19
N LEU A 159 7.36 -4.78 -18.67
CA LEU A 159 7.94 -6.05 -19.13
C LEU A 159 7.38 -6.45 -20.51
N GLU A 160 6.07 -6.25 -20.73
CA GLU A 160 5.39 -6.48 -22.01
C GLU A 160 5.99 -5.59 -23.12
N ASP A 161 6.13 -4.30 -22.84
CA ASP A 161 6.70 -3.30 -23.77
C ASP A 161 8.14 -3.65 -24.16
N LYS A 162 8.91 -4.22 -23.21
CA LYS A 162 10.28 -4.71 -23.44
C LYS A 162 10.33 -6.09 -24.08
N LYS A 163 9.20 -6.64 -24.51
CA LYS A 163 9.05 -7.97 -25.11
C LYS A 163 9.58 -9.10 -24.21
N GLN A 164 9.54 -8.91 -22.89
CA GLN A 164 9.93 -9.95 -21.95
C GLN A 164 8.79 -10.97 -21.78
N PRO A 165 9.09 -12.28 -21.69
CA PRO A 165 8.05 -13.28 -21.49
C PRO A 165 7.26 -13.05 -20.20
N LEU A 166 5.93 -12.94 -20.32
CA LEU A 166 5.02 -12.83 -19.20
C LEU A 166 4.50 -14.20 -18.76
N THR A 167 4.45 -14.42 -17.45
CA THR A 167 3.74 -15.56 -16.84
C THR A 167 2.23 -15.44 -17.06
N THR A 168 1.50 -16.56 -16.97
CA THR A 168 0.03 -16.58 -17.07
C THR A 168 -0.64 -15.63 -16.09
N LYS A 169 -0.16 -15.59 -14.84
CA LYS A 169 -0.65 -14.70 -13.79
C LYS A 169 -0.47 -13.21 -14.16
N GLN A 170 0.67 -12.86 -14.75
CA GLN A 170 0.95 -11.49 -15.23
C GLN A 170 0.05 -11.10 -16.40
N LYS A 171 -0.14 -11.99 -17.38
CA LYS A 171 -1.07 -11.76 -18.50
C LYS A 171 -2.50 -11.55 -18.04
N ALA A 172 -2.93 -12.30 -17.03
CA ALA A 172 -4.25 -12.18 -16.44
C ALA A 172 -4.39 -10.88 -15.62
N LEU A 173 -3.34 -10.44 -14.92
CA LEU A 173 -3.32 -9.15 -14.23
C LEU A 173 -3.58 -7.99 -15.22
N LEU A 174 -2.96 -8.01 -16.40
CA LEU A 174 -3.17 -6.99 -17.44
C LEU A 174 -4.62 -6.92 -17.99
N GLN A 175 -5.48 -7.89 -17.65
CA GLN A 175 -6.91 -7.82 -18.00
C GLN A 175 -7.74 -7.03 -16.97
N ILE A 176 -7.25 -6.85 -15.74
CA ILE A 176 -7.99 -6.13 -14.68
C ILE A 176 -8.39 -4.71 -15.13
N PRO A 177 -7.49 -3.87 -15.69
CA PRO A 177 -7.87 -2.52 -16.09
C PRO A 177 -8.95 -2.45 -17.19
N LYS A 178 -9.13 -3.53 -17.98
CA LYS A 178 -10.12 -3.56 -19.06
C LYS A 178 -11.54 -3.77 -18.56
N ASN A 179 -11.71 -4.42 -17.40
CA ASN A 179 -13.00 -4.62 -16.77
C ASN A 179 -12.85 -4.71 -15.24
N PRO A 180 -12.49 -3.61 -14.57
CA PRO A 180 -12.16 -3.63 -13.14
C PRO A 180 -13.35 -4.08 -12.28
N GLY A 181 -14.58 -3.76 -12.70
CA GLY A 181 -15.81 -4.14 -11.99
C GLY A 181 -16.11 -5.64 -11.99
N ALA A 182 -15.49 -6.42 -12.88
CA ALA A 182 -15.64 -7.88 -12.87
C ALA A 182 -14.80 -8.56 -11.78
N TYR A 183 -13.78 -7.89 -11.25
CA TYR A 183 -12.83 -8.49 -10.31
C TYR A 183 -13.21 -8.21 -8.85
N LYS A 184 -13.13 -9.25 -8.02
CA LYS A 184 -13.21 -9.14 -6.55
C LYS A 184 -11.82 -8.84 -6.02
N LEU A 185 -11.58 -7.59 -5.63
CA LEU A 185 -10.24 -7.13 -5.21
C LEU A 185 -10.01 -7.19 -3.70
N GLY A 186 -11.08 -7.30 -2.89
CA GLY A 186 -10.99 -7.24 -1.43
C GLY A 186 -10.79 -5.83 -0.85
N PHE A 187 -10.72 -4.81 -1.70
CA PHE A 187 -10.68 -3.39 -1.36
C PHE A 187 -11.41 -2.57 -2.43
N ALA A 188 -11.79 -1.33 -2.12
CA ALA A 188 -12.38 -0.43 -3.11
C ALA A 188 -11.26 0.19 -3.96
N LEU A 189 -11.36 0.17 -5.28
CA LEU A 189 -10.41 0.88 -6.13
C LEU A 189 -10.49 2.38 -5.87
N TYR A 190 -9.37 2.96 -5.48
CA TYR A 190 -9.24 4.39 -5.23
C TYR A 190 -7.84 4.84 -5.63
N ILE A 191 -7.76 5.76 -6.58
CA ILE A 191 -6.53 6.48 -6.90
C ILE A 191 -6.74 7.91 -6.43
N PRO A 192 -5.84 8.47 -5.60
CA PRO A 192 -5.95 9.86 -5.19
C PRO A 192 -5.99 10.77 -6.41
N GLY A 193 -6.97 11.68 -6.47
CA GLY A 193 -7.20 12.52 -7.64
C GLY A 193 -6.20 13.67 -7.76
N ASN A 194 -6.05 14.22 -8.97
CA ASN A 194 -5.15 15.34 -9.28
C ASN A 194 -5.36 16.58 -8.39
N ARG A 195 -6.61 16.84 -7.97
CA ARG A 195 -6.94 17.98 -7.10
C ARG A 195 -6.19 17.95 -5.78
N LEU A 196 -5.96 16.76 -5.21
CA LEU A 196 -5.18 16.60 -3.98
C LEU A 196 -3.73 17.00 -4.21
N TYR A 197 -3.13 16.56 -5.31
CA TYR A 197 -1.74 16.89 -5.66
C TYR A 197 -1.55 18.34 -6.13
N ALA A 198 -2.63 19.08 -6.36
CA ALA A 198 -2.59 20.51 -6.59
C ALA A 198 -2.55 21.31 -5.27
N ASP A 199 -2.95 20.72 -4.14
CA ASP A 199 -2.93 21.37 -2.83
C ASP A 199 -1.48 21.69 -2.38
N ALA A 200 -1.28 22.91 -1.88
CA ALA A 200 0.05 23.41 -1.53
C ALA A 200 0.70 22.60 -0.40
N SER A 201 -0.07 22.19 0.61
CA SER A 201 0.43 21.40 1.73
C SER A 201 0.85 20.01 1.26
N THR A 202 0.04 19.38 0.41
CA THR A 202 0.35 18.08 -0.20
C THR A 202 1.60 18.15 -1.06
N ARG A 203 1.73 19.17 -1.92
CA ARG A 203 2.92 19.39 -2.76
C ARG A 203 4.17 19.58 -1.91
N GLN A 204 4.11 20.43 -0.89
CA GLN A 204 5.23 20.66 0.02
C GLN A 204 5.62 19.39 0.79
N THR A 205 4.64 18.59 1.22
CA THR A 205 4.89 17.32 1.90
C THR A 205 5.59 16.33 0.97
N ILE A 206 5.12 16.23 -0.28
CA ILE A 206 5.73 15.35 -1.29
C ILE A 206 7.14 15.82 -1.65
N GLU A 207 7.35 17.12 -1.85
CA GLU A 207 8.68 17.67 -2.09
C GLU A 207 9.61 17.43 -0.91
N THR A 208 9.12 17.54 0.32
CA THR A 208 9.93 17.31 1.53
C THR A 208 10.35 15.85 1.65
N ILE A 209 9.42 14.91 1.47
CA ILE A 209 9.65 13.47 1.66
C ILE A 209 10.37 12.84 0.48
N TYR A 210 9.94 13.14 -0.74
CA TYR A 210 10.36 12.47 -1.96
C TYR A 210 11.34 13.29 -2.80
N LYS A 211 11.55 14.57 -2.45
CA LYS A 211 12.41 15.51 -3.19
C LYS A 211 11.97 15.72 -4.64
N VAL A 212 10.69 15.49 -4.93
CA VAL A 212 10.08 15.71 -6.24
C VAL A 212 9.23 16.97 -6.21
N GLN A 213 9.37 17.80 -7.23
CA GLN A 213 8.50 18.96 -7.42
C GLN A 213 7.30 18.58 -8.28
N LEU A 214 6.11 18.62 -7.72
CA LEU A 214 4.90 18.39 -8.49
C LEU A 214 4.55 19.62 -9.33
N ILE A 215 4.34 19.42 -10.63
CA ILE A 215 3.87 20.45 -11.58
C ILE A 215 2.44 20.14 -12.03
N ALA A 216 1.75 21.13 -12.58
CA ALA A 216 0.42 20.94 -13.14
C ALA A 216 0.47 19.93 -14.31
N ASP A 217 -0.59 19.14 -14.43
CA ASP A 217 -0.83 18.23 -15.56
C ASP A 217 -1.21 19.02 -16.83
#